data_AF-A0AA39MRK6-F1
#
_entry.id   AF-A0AA39MRK6-F1
#
_cell.length_a   1.000
_cell.length_b   1.000
_cell.length_c   1.000
_cell.angle_alpha   90.00
_cell.angle_beta   90.00
_cell.angle_gamma   90.00
#
_symmetry.space_group_name_H-M   'P 1'
#
loop_
_entity.id
_entity.type
_entity.pdbx_description
1 polymer ?
#
loop_
_entity_poly.entity_id
_entity_poly.type
_entity_poly.pdbx_seq_one_letter_code
_entity_poly.pdbx_strand_id
1 'polypeptide(L)' 'VSALLAEVTSNQTYLDAAVESANFIQSYLLTPSGDVKDLILLGLDGFCDNENPFISVDSHAPNVGIFVEGLVSLADITRN' A
#
# COMPACT_ATOMS: atom_id res chain seq x y z
N VAL A 1 -8.94 -3.81 1.67
CA VAL A 1 -9.78 -5.04 1.68
C VAL A 1 -9.37 -6.01 2.78
N SER A 2 -8.10 -6.46 2.86
CA SER A 2 -7.67 -7.44 3.87
C SER A 2 -7.91 -7.00 5.31
N ALA A 3 -7.68 -5.73 5.66
CA ALA A 3 -7.95 -5.20 7.00
C ALA A 3 -9.44 -5.34 7.38
N LEU A 4 -10.35 -4.92 6.50
CA LEU A 4 -11.79 -5.06 6.72
C LEU A 4 -12.24 -6.52 6.85
N LEU A 5 -11.65 -7.42 6.05
CA LEU A 5 -11.90 -8.86 6.19
C LEU A 5 -11.38 -9.40 7.53
N ALA A 6 -10.21 -8.95 7.98
CA ALA A 6 -9.67 -9.31 9.30
C ALA A 6 -10.60 -8.85 10.43
N GLU A 7 -11.15 -7.63 10.33
CA GLU A 7 -12.09 -7.08 11.29
C GLU A 7 -13.35 -7.93 11.42
N VAL A 8 -14.03 -8.22 10.28
CA VAL A 8 -15.31 -8.93 10.31
C VAL A 8 -15.18 -10.43 10.56
N THR A 9 -14.03 -11.03 10.22
CA THR A 9 -13.85 -12.49 10.36
C THR A 9 -12.99 -12.90 11.54
N SER A 10 -12.24 -11.97 12.16
CA SER A 10 -11.21 -12.28 13.16
C SER A 10 -10.19 -13.33 12.68
N ASN A 11 -9.96 -13.42 11.37
CA ASN A 11 -9.08 -14.40 10.76
C ASN A 11 -7.65 -13.86 10.65
N GLN A 12 -6.70 -14.55 11.28
CA GLN A 12 -5.30 -14.18 11.30
C GLN A 12 -4.68 -14.06 9.90
N THR A 13 -5.08 -14.89 8.94
CA THR A 13 -4.55 -14.81 7.56
C THR A 13 -4.84 -13.47 6.90
N TYR A 14 -6.03 -12.90 7.12
CA TYR A 14 -6.35 -11.57 6.59
C TYR A 14 -5.62 -10.46 7.34
N LEU A 15 -5.39 -10.64 8.65
CA LEU A 15 -4.61 -9.70 9.44
C LEU A 15 -3.15 -9.66 8.97
N ASP A 16 -2.52 -10.82 8.80
CA ASP A 16 -1.14 -10.94 8.29
C ASP A 16 -1.02 -10.30 6.91
N ALA A 17 -1.96 -10.60 6.00
CA ALA A 17 -1.99 -9.99 4.67
C ALA A 17 -2.18 -8.47 4.71
N ALA A 18 -2.96 -7.95 5.66
CA ALA A 18 -3.14 -6.51 5.85
C ALA A 18 -1.86 -5.83 6.35
N VAL A 19 -1.16 -6.45 7.32
CA VAL A 19 0.13 -5.98 7.83
C VAL A 19 1.19 -5.98 6.75
N GLU A 20 1.31 -7.06 5.98
CA GLU A 20 2.27 -7.15 4.87
C GLU A 20 2.00 -6.08 3.80
N SER A 21 0.73 -5.86 3.45
CA SER A 21 0.33 -4.80 2.52
C SER A 21 0.69 -3.41 3.04
N ALA A 22 0.45 -3.14 4.33
CA ALA A 22 0.79 -1.86 4.96
C ALA A 22 2.30 -1.60 4.94
N ASN A 23 3.11 -2.62 5.24
CA ASN A 23 4.58 -2.53 5.17
C ASN A 23 5.07 -2.25 3.76
N PHE A 24 4.47 -2.87 2.73
CA PHE A 24 4.80 -2.60 1.33
C PHE A 24 4.46 -1.15 0.95
N ILE A 25 3.26 -0.68 1.30
CA ILE A 25 2.84 0.71 1.05
C ILE A 25 3.83 1.69 1.70
N GLN A 26 4.16 1.47 2.98
CA GLN A 26 5.13 2.31 3.70
C GLN A 26 6.51 2.31 3.05
N SER A 27 6.98 1.17 2.59
CA SER A 27 8.34 1.02 2.08
C SER A 27 8.52 1.59 0.67
N TYR A 28 7.48 1.52 -0.16
CA TYR A 28 7.63 1.79 -1.59
C TYR A 28 6.70 2.87 -2.14
N LEU A 29 5.50 3.01 -1.57
CA LEU A 29 4.48 3.93 -2.04
C LEU A 29 4.41 5.23 -1.23
N LEU A 30 4.85 5.24 0.02
CA LEU A 30 4.97 6.47 0.80
C LEU A 30 6.31 7.16 0.53
N THR A 31 6.25 8.44 0.20
CA THR A 31 7.42 9.33 0.18
C THR A 31 7.76 9.80 1.59
N PRO A 32 9.00 10.29 1.84
CA PRO A 32 9.35 10.88 3.13
C PRO A 32 8.49 12.10 3.53
N SER A 33 7.87 12.78 2.56
CA SER A 33 6.92 13.88 2.79
C SER A 33 5.51 13.42 3.15
N GLY A 34 5.22 12.11 3.12
CA GLY A 34 3.90 11.55 3.38
C GLY A 34 2.99 11.47 2.16
N ASP A 35 3.48 11.85 0.98
CA ASP A 35 2.74 11.69 -0.27
C ASP A 35 2.69 10.21 -0.67
N VAL A 36 1.51 9.73 -1.06
CA VAL A 36 1.32 8.37 -1.56
C VAL A 36 1.46 8.37 -3.07
N LYS A 37 2.38 7.54 -3.57
CA LYS A 37 2.61 7.27 -4.99
C LYS A 37 1.48 6.40 -5.53
N ASP A 38 1.05 6.69 -6.76
CA ASP A 38 -0.08 5.99 -7.38
C ASP A 38 0.29 4.57 -7.84
N LEU A 39 1.46 4.43 -8.49
CA LEU A 39 1.87 3.17 -9.10
C LEU A 39 3.39 3.01 -9.09
N ILE A 40 3.83 1.76 -8.90
CA ILE A 40 5.18 1.31 -9.22
C ILE A 40 5.09 0.51 -10.51
N LEU A 41 5.74 0.98 -11.56
CA LEU A 41 5.89 0.22 -12.80
C LEU A 41 7.15 -0.63 -12.66
N LEU A 42 6.96 -1.94 -12.48
CA LEU A 42 8.01 -2.91 -12.72
C LEU A 42 8.28 -2.88 -14.22
N GLY A 43 9.50 -2.55 -14.62
CA GLY A 43 9.91 -2.47 -16.02
C GLY A 43 9.61 -3.80 -16.71
N LEU A 44 8.49 -3.87 -17.42
CA LEU A 44 8.22 -4.95 -18.36
C LEU A 44 9.12 -4.67 -19.56
N ASP A 45 10.03 -5.62 -19.82
CA ASP A 45 11.04 -5.65 -20.87
C ASP A 45 10.74 -4.70 -22.05
N GLY A 46 11.46 -3.57 -22.11
CA GLY A 46 11.43 -2.71 -23.31
C GLY A 46 11.73 -1.24 -23.10
N PHE A 47 11.62 -0.69 -21.90
CA PHE A 47 11.94 0.72 -21.63
C PHE A 47 12.92 0.89 -20.48
N CYS A 48 14.19 0.99 -20.89
CA CYS A 48 15.29 1.76 -20.31
C CYS A 48 15.90 1.34 -18.97
N ASP A 49 17.17 0.90 -19.09
CA ASP A 49 18.32 1.22 -18.26
C ASP A 49 18.13 1.23 -16.72
N ASN A 50 18.62 0.12 -16.16
CA ASN A 50 19.40 0.09 -14.91
C ASN A 50 18.61 0.32 -13.61
N GLU A 51 18.24 -0.80 -12.99
CA GLU A 51 18.14 -1.01 -11.53
C GLU A 51 17.11 -0.24 -10.71
N ASN A 52 16.29 0.65 -11.28
CA ASN A 52 15.26 1.35 -10.51
C ASN A 52 13.85 1.19 -11.07
N PRO A 53 12.85 0.76 -10.26
CA PRO A 53 11.46 0.81 -10.64
C PRO A 53 11.08 2.22 -11.08
N PHE A 54 10.36 2.36 -12.20
CA PHE A 54 9.84 3.66 -12.62
C PHE A 54 8.64 4.00 -11.73
N ILE A 55 8.73 5.09 -10.99
CA ILE A 55 7.69 5.53 -10.05
C ILE A 55 6.99 6.74 -10.64
N SER A 56 5.73 6.58 -11.06
CA SER A 56 4.88 7.70 -11.44
C SER A 56 4.13 8.21 -10.21
N VAL A 57 4.36 9.47 -9.85
CA VAL A 57 3.62 10.16 -8.78
C VAL A 57 2.49 10.94 -9.45
N ASP A 58 1.28 10.39 -9.46
CA ASP A 58 0.09 11.19 -9.77
C ASP A 58 -0.52 11.68 -8.46
N SER A 59 -0.56 13.01 -8.29
CA SER A 59 -1.13 13.68 -7.12
C SER A 59 -2.66 13.64 -7.09
N HIS A 60 -3.32 13.15 -8.15
CA HIS A 60 -4.77 13.04 -8.26
C HIS A 60 -5.28 11.60 -8.16
N ALA A 61 -4.48 10.68 -7.62
CA ALA A 61 -4.84 9.27 -7.53
C ALA A 61 -6.00 9.04 -6.53
N PRO A 62 -7.18 8.53 -6.97
CA PRO A 62 -8.26 8.12 -6.07
C PRO A 62 -7.86 7.01 -5.09
N ASN A 63 -6.71 6.37 -5.36
CA ASN A 63 -6.18 5.24 -4.60
C ASN A 63 -5.70 5.63 -3.20
N VAL A 64 -5.33 6.91 -2.97
CA VAL A 64 -4.88 7.39 -1.66
C VAL A 64 -5.93 7.17 -0.57
N GLY A 65 -7.20 7.45 -0.88
CA GLY A 65 -8.30 7.26 0.06
C GLY A 65 -8.44 5.80 0.52
N ILE A 66 -8.29 4.86 -0.42
CA ILE A 66 -8.38 3.41 -0.15
C ILE A 66 -7.23 2.95 0.73
N PHE A 67 -6.02 3.48 0.52
CA PHE A 67 -4.87 3.17 1.36
C PHE A 67 -5.06 3.70 2.79
N VAL A 68 -5.51 4.94 2.94
CA VAL A 68 -5.76 5.53 4.27
C VAL A 68 -6.85 4.76 5.01
N GLU A 69 -7.97 4.43 4.36
CA GLU A 69 -9.03 3.61 4.96
C GLU A 69 -8.48 2.26 5.44
N GLY A 70 -7.74 1.56 4.58
CA GLY A 70 -7.15 0.26 4.93
C GLY A 70 -6.17 0.33 6.11
N LEU A 71 -5.35 1.38 6.18
CA LEU A 71 -4.40 1.59 7.29
C LEU A 71 -5.12 1.93 8.59
N VAL A 72 -6.16 2.76 8.55
CA VAL A 72 -6.96 3.11 9.73
C VAL A 72 -7.69 1.89 10.28
N SER A 73 -8.32 1.08 9.43
CA SER A 73 -8.94 -0.18 9.86
C SER A 73 -7.91 -1.11 10.50
N LEU A 74 -6.73 -1.23 9.90
CA LEU A 74 -5.66 -2.06 10.46
C LEU A 74 -5.19 -1.56 11.83
N ALA A 75 -5.02 -0.24 11.98
CA ALA A 75 -4.65 0.39 13.24
C ALA A 75 -5.68 0.12 14.35
N ASP A 76 -6.98 0.22 14.04
CA ASP A 76 -8.04 -0.06 15.02
C ASP A 76 -8.07 -1.54 15.45
N ILE A 77 -7.93 -2.47 14.50
CA ILE A 77 -7.88 -3.92 14.78
C ILE A 77 -6.65 -4.26 15.65
N THR A 78 -5.50 -3.68 15.34
CA THR A 78 -4.23 -3.98 16.02
C THR A 78 -4.00 -3.16 17.28
N ARG A 79 -4.82 -2.14 17.54
CA ARG A 79 -4.68 -1.20 18.68
C ARG A 79 -3.32 -0.47 18.67
N ASN A 80 -2.86 -0.03 17.50
CA ASN A 80 -1.57 0.64 17.27
C ASN A 80 -1.76 2.07 16.75
#